data_AF-A0A931UQ16-F1
#
_entry.id   AF-A0A931UQ16-F1
#
_cell.length_a   1.000
_cell.length_b   1.000
_cell.length_c   1.000
_cell.angle_alpha   90.00
_cell.angle_beta   90.00
_cell.angle_gamma   90.00
#
_symmetry.space_group_name_H-M   'P 1'
#
loop_
_entity.id
_entity.type
_entity.pdbx_description
1 polymer ?
#
loop_
_entity_poly.entity_id
_entity_poly.type
_entity_poly.pdbx_seq_one_letter_code
_entity_poly.pdbx_strand_id
1 'polypeptide(L)'
;MALIVQKYGGTSVASLDRIRQVARRVIETKAQGHQLIVVASAMAGETDNLLSLARRIAERPDEREMDVLLSTGEQVSVALLALAIKALGDRARSFLGHQVRIFTDSAFGRARILSVDSERLHEALKDDSVVVVAGFQGADRAGNITTLGR
;
A
#
# COMPACT_ATOMS: atom_id res chain seq x y z
N MET A 1 -7.88 -17.09 17.37
CA MET A 1 -7.33 -15.79 16.95
C MET A 1 -6.09 -16.04 16.11
N ALA A 2 -6.08 -15.59 14.85
CA ALA A 2 -4.96 -15.75 13.92
C ALA A 2 -4.64 -14.40 13.27
N LEU A 3 -3.38 -14.22 12.83
CA LEU A 3 -2.97 -13.09 12.00
C LEU A 3 -3.13 -13.46 10.53
N ILE A 4 -3.95 -12.72 9.79
CA ILE A 4 -4.22 -12.96 8.36
C ILE A 4 -3.71 -11.76 7.55
N VAL A 5 -3.00 -12.08 6.47
CA VAL A 5 -2.59 -11.09 5.45
C VAL A 5 -3.47 -11.26 4.23
N GLN A 6 -4.20 -10.21 3.83
CA GLN A 6 -5.04 -10.18 2.64
C GLN A 6 -4.45 -9.22 1.61
N LYS A 7 -4.27 -9.66 0.37
CA LYS A 7 -3.81 -8.78 -0.72
C LYS A 7 -4.90 -8.53 -1.73
N TYR A 8 -5.11 -7.27 -2.07
CA TYR A 8 -6.07 -6.82 -3.08
C TYR A 8 -5.33 -6.17 -4.26
N GLY A 9 -5.53 -6.71 -5.46
CA GLY A 9 -4.98 -6.15 -6.70
C GLY A 9 -5.76 -4.95 -7.20
N GLY A 10 -5.23 -4.26 -8.21
CA GLY A 10 -5.83 -3.02 -8.71
C GLY A 10 -7.28 -3.15 -9.17
N THR A 11 -7.68 -4.29 -9.74
CA THR A 11 -9.07 -4.56 -10.13
C THR A 11 -10.00 -4.74 -8.92
N SER A 12 -9.49 -5.16 -7.76
CA SER A 12 -10.23 -5.26 -6.51
C SER A 12 -10.48 -3.89 -5.86
N VAL A 13 -9.70 -2.88 -6.22
CA VAL A 13 -9.81 -1.50 -5.69
C VAL A 13 -10.06 -0.47 -6.78
N ALA A 14 -10.49 -0.89 -7.97
CA ALA A 14 -10.61 -0.02 -9.15
C ALA A 14 -11.66 1.10 -9.04
N SER A 15 -12.57 1.04 -8.07
CA SER A 15 -13.60 2.05 -7.84
C SER A 15 -13.92 2.18 -6.36
N LEU A 16 -14.57 3.30 -5.98
CA LEU A 16 -15.01 3.52 -4.60
C LEU A 16 -15.95 2.42 -4.10
N ASP A 17 -16.83 1.91 -4.96
CA ASP A 17 -17.74 0.81 -4.58
C ASP A 17 -16.99 -0.50 -4.35
N ARG A 18 -15.95 -0.77 -5.16
CA ARG A 18 -15.09 -1.93 -4.95
C ARG A 18 -14.27 -1.80 -3.66
N ILE A 19 -13.75 -0.61 -3.37
CA ILE A 19 -13.07 -0.32 -2.09
C ILE A 19 -14.02 -0.55 -0.91
N ARG A 20 -15.28 -0.09 -0.99
CA ARG A 20 -16.30 -0.38 0.04
C ARG A 20 -16.58 -1.88 0.18
N GLN A 21 -16.63 -2.64 -0.92
CA GLN A 21 -16.79 -4.09 -0.87
C GLN A 21 -15.59 -4.78 -0.21
N VAL A 22 -14.36 -4.34 -0.51
CA VAL A 22 -13.15 -4.83 0.16
C VAL A 22 -13.21 -4.54 1.66
N ALA A 23 -13.57 -3.31 2.05
CA ALA A 23 -13.69 -2.93 3.46
C ALA A 23 -14.69 -3.83 4.22
N ARG A 24 -15.85 -4.16 3.62
CA ARG A 24 -16.82 -5.10 4.22
C ARG A 24 -16.22 -6.48 4.45
N ARG A 25 -15.53 -7.05 3.45
CA ARG A 25 -14.89 -8.37 3.56
C ARG A 25 -13.80 -8.41 4.65
N VAL A 26 -13.04 -7.32 4.77
CA VAL A 26 -12.02 -7.14 5.80
C VAL A 26 -12.68 -7.15 7.19
N ILE A 27 -13.75 -6.39 7.37
CA ILE A 27 -14.49 -6.33 8.65
C ILE A 27 -15.14 -7.68 8.98
N GLU A 28 -15.76 -8.34 8.00
CA GLU A 28 -16.33 -9.69 8.18
C GLU A 28 -15.28 -10.69 8.65
N THR A 29 -14.05 -10.59 8.13
CA THR A 29 -12.94 -11.45 8.57
C THR A 29 -12.45 -11.06 9.97
N LYS A 30 -12.32 -9.76 10.26
CA LYS A 30 -11.95 -9.27 11.60
C LYS A 30 -12.98 -9.72 12.65
N ALA A 31 -14.27 -9.67 12.33
CA ALA A 31 -15.37 -10.07 13.20
C ALA A 31 -15.33 -11.56 13.62
N GLN A 32 -14.59 -12.40 12.88
CA GLN A 32 -14.32 -13.79 13.25
C GLN A 32 -13.20 -13.93 14.31
N GLY A 33 -12.68 -12.81 14.83
CA GLY A 33 -11.64 -12.78 15.86
C GLY A 33 -10.22 -12.89 15.29
N HIS A 34 -10.01 -12.40 14.07
CA HIS A 34 -8.69 -12.36 13.41
C HIS A 34 -8.08 -10.96 13.46
N GLN A 35 -6.75 -10.91 13.56
CA GLN A 35 -5.96 -9.70 13.32
C GLN A 35 -5.65 -9.61 11.82
N LEU A 36 -5.78 -8.41 11.24
CA LEU A 36 -5.64 -8.22 9.79
C LEU A 36 -4.57 -7.23 9.40
N ILE A 37 -3.74 -7.67 8.44
CA ILE A 37 -2.92 -6.82 7.58
C ILE A 37 -3.48 -6.92 6.16
N VAL A 38 -3.79 -5.78 5.57
CA VAL A 38 -4.35 -5.68 4.22
C VAL A 38 -3.37 -4.97 3.32
N VAL A 39 -2.91 -5.61 2.25
CA VAL A 39 -2.04 -5.01 1.25
C VAL A 39 -2.87 -4.60 0.04
N ALA A 40 -2.80 -3.34 -0.37
CA ALA A 40 -3.55 -2.83 -1.53
C ALA A 40 -2.62 -2.25 -2.60
N SER A 41 -2.82 -2.66 -3.85
CA SER A 41 -2.20 -2.04 -5.02
C SER A 41 -2.90 -0.73 -5.41
N ALA A 42 -2.32 0.01 -6.35
CA ALA A 42 -2.97 1.17 -6.95
C ALA A 42 -4.28 0.78 -7.65
N MET A 43 -5.23 1.71 -7.75
CA MET A 43 -6.46 1.53 -8.51
C MET A 43 -6.15 1.16 -9.97
N ALA A 44 -6.96 0.28 -10.56
CA ALA A 44 -6.74 -0.18 -11.94
C ALA A 44 -6.64 1.01 -12.91
N GLY A 45 -5.61 1.00 -13.77
CA GLY A 45 -5.33 2.06 -14.73
C GLY A 45 -4.52 3.25 -14.17
N GLU A 46 -4.44 3.42 -12.84
CA GLU A 46 -3.80 4.59 -12.26
C GLU A 46 -2.28 4.58 -12.48
N THR A 47 -1.62 3.44 -12.30
CA THR A 47 -0.17 3.33 -12.57
C THR A 47 0.15 3.63 -14.04
N ASP A 48 -0.69 3.19 -14.98
CA ASP A 48 -0.47 3.46 -16.41
C ASP A 48 -0.73 4.93 -16.75
N ASN A 49 -1.70 5.56 -16.10
CA ASN A 49 -1.94 7.01 -16.20
C ASN A 49 -0.72 7.81 -15.70
N LEU A 50 -0.20 7.49 -14.52
CA LEU A 50 0.99 8.13 -13.96
C LEU A 50 2.23 7.95 -14.87
N LEU A 51 2.44 6.74 -15.40
CA LEU A 51 3.49 6.48 -16.39
C LEU A 51 3.33 7.35 -17.65
N SER A 52 2.10 7.54 -18.12
CA SER A 52 1.80 8.40 -19.27
C SER A 52 2.14 9.86 -19.00
N LEU A 53 1.79 10.38 -17.83
CA LEU A 53 2.10 11.75 -17.42
C LEU A 53 3.61 12.00 -17.38
N ALA A 54 4.39 11.09 -16.78
CA ALA A 54 5.83 11.23 -16.73
C ALA A 54 6.47 11.29 -18.12
N ARG A 55 6.04 10.40 -19.04
CA ARG A 55 6.54 10.35 -20.42
C ARG A 55 6.22 11.60 -21.24
N ARG A 56 5.16 12.33 -20.88
CA ARG A 56 4.80 13.61 -21.50
C ARG A 56 5.71 14.76 -21.04
N ILE A 57 6.33 14.64 -19.88
CA ILE A 57 7.28 15.62 -19.34
C ILE A 57 8.70 15.33 -19.81
N ALA A 58 9.12 14.07 -19.80
CA ALA A 58 10.44 13.65 -20.24
C ALA A 58 10.37 12.31 -20.99
N GLU A 59 11.07 12.21 -22.13
CA GLU A 59 11.15 10.96 -22.91
C GLU A 59 11.78 9.82 -22.09
N ARG A 60 12.78 10.17 -21.25
CA ARG A 60 13.45 9.27 -20.32
C ARG A 60 13.39 9.89 -18.92
N PRO A 61 12.28 9.70 -18.18
CA PRO A 61 12.16 10.18 -16.82
C PRO A 61 13.23 9.58 -15.91
N ASP A 62 13.69 10.34 -14.93
CA ASP A 62 14.59 9.86 -13.90
C ASP A 62 13.92 8.77 -13.05
N GLU A 63 14.62 7.64 -12.83
CA GLU A 63 14.05 6.46 -12.17
C GLU A 63 13.67 6.74 -10.71
N ARG A 64 14.42 7.59 -10.01
CA ARG A 64 14.10 7.97 -8.62
C ARG A 64 12.80 8.77 -8.58
N GLU A 65 12.62 9.75 -9.46
CA GLU A 65 11.37 10.51 -9.54
C GLU A 65 10.19 9.64 -10.00
N MET A 66 10.44 8.63 -10.84
CA MET A 66 9.43 7.64 -11.19
C MET A 66 8.95 6.86 -9.98
N ASP A 67 9.85 6.45 -9.07
CA ASP A 67 9.46 5.74 -7.86
C ASP A 67 8.60 6.60 -6.93
N VAL A 68 8.95 7.89 -6.79
CA VAL A 68 8.11 8.86 -6.08
C VAL A 68 6.73 8.93 -6.71
N LEU A 69 6.65 9.14 -8.02
CA LEU A 69 5.40 9.31 -8.75
C LEU A 69 4.51 8.06 -8.66
N LEU A 70 5.04 6.89 -8.99
CA LEU A 70 4.25 5.65 -9.06
C LEU A 70 3.77 5.18 -7.70
N SER A 71 4.52 5.47 -6.63
CA SER A 71 4.10 5.14 -5.27
C SER A 71 2.77 5.79 -4.89
N THR A 72 2.46 6.98 -5.44
CA THR A 72 1.27 7.76 -5.08
C THR A 72 -0.04 7.02 -5.35
N GLY A 73 -0.11 6.17 -6.38
CA GLY A 73 -1.31 5.40 -6.69
C GLY A 73 -1.71 4.43 -5.56
N GLU A 74 -0.71 3.84 -4.89
CA GLU A 74 -0.97 3.02 -3.70
C GLU A 74 -1.29 3.86 -2.48
N GLN A 75 -0.65 5.03 -2.31
CA GLN A 75 -0.94 5.94 -1.20
C GLN A 75 -2.42 6.33 -1.18
N VAL A 76 -2.99 6.65 -2.35
CA VAL A 76 -4.42 6.93 -2.51
C VAL A 76 -5.26 5.71 -2.11
N SER A 77 -4.91 4.53 -2.64
CA SER A 77 -5.70 3.31 -2.45
C SER A 77 -5.76 2.86 -0.99
N VAL A 78 -4.62 2.88 -0.29
CA VAL A 78 -4.57 2.48 1.13
C VAL A 78 -5.27 3.49 2.04
N ALA A 79 -5.19 4.79 1.71
CA ALA A 79 -5.88 5.82 2.46
C ALA A 79 -7.41 5.69 2.30
N LEU A 80 -7.90 5.51 1.07
CA LEU A 80 -9.32 5.32 0.80
C LEU A 80 -9.86 4.04 1.46
N LEU A 81 -9.11 2.94 1.44
CA LEU A 81 -9.52 1.72 2.11
C LEU A 81 -9.57 1.88 3.63
N ALA A 82 -8.57 2.52 4.24
CA ALA A 82 -8.59 2.81 5.67
C ALA A 82 -9.77 3.72 6.06
N LEU A 83 -10.09 4.72 5.24
CA LEU A 83 -11.28 5.56 5.44
C LEU A 83 -12.58 4.75 5.33
N ALA A 84 -12.69 3.85 4.36
CA ALA A 84 -13.86 3.00 4.18
C ALA A 84 -14.08 2.05 5.37
N ILE A 85 -13.02 1.47 5.92
CA ILE A 85 -13.10 0.62 7.13
C ILE A 85 -13.56 1.47 8.33
N LYS A 86 -12.99 2.67 8.51
CA LYS A 86 -13.41 3.60 9.57
C LYS A 86 -14.87 4.02 9.45
N ALA A 87 -15.35 4.27 8.24
CA ALA A 87 -16.73 4.63 7.98
C ALA A 87 -17.72 3.51 8.33
N LEU A 88 -17.25 2.26 8.39
CA LEU A 88 -18.04 1.10 8.81
C LEU A 88 -17.94 0.81 10.32
N GLY A 89 -17.25 1.67 11.08
CA GLY A 89 -17.17 1.61 12.55
C GLY A 89 -15.92 0.93 13.11
N ASP A 90 -15.04 0.41 12.26
CA ASP A 90 -13.83 -0.29 12.68
C ASP A 90 -12.58 0.60 12.72
N ARG A 91 -11.60 0.20 13.52
CA ARG A 91 -10.30 0.90 13.57
C ARG A 91 -9.44 0.47 12.38
N ALA A 92 -8.85 1.43 11.68
CA ALA A 92 -7.89 1.15 10.61
C ALA A 92 -6.76 2.18 10.57
N ARG A 93 -5.59 1.75 10.10
CA ARG A 93 -4.44 2.64 9.89
C ARG A 93 -3.69 2.25 8.61
N SER A 94 -3.50 3.23 7.73
CA SER A 94 -2.70 3.05 6.52
C SER A 94 -1.21 3.27 6.81
N PHE A 95 -0.37 2.53 6.09
CA PHE A 95 1.08 2.60 6.14
C PHE A 95 1.67 2.56 4.73
N LEU A 96 2.64 3.44 4.49
CA LEU A 96 3.47 3.43 3.28
C LEU A 96 4.76 2.63 3.52
N GLY A 97 5.41 2.18 2.46
CA GLY A 97 6.62 1.34 2.55
C GLY A 97 7.71 1.93 3.44
N HIS A 98 7.95 3.24 3.32
CA HIS A 98 8.92 3.96 4.16
C HIS A 98 8.51 4.04 5.64
N GLN A 99 7.20 4.02 5.94
CA GLN A 99 6.68 4.08 7.31
C GLN A 99 6.81 2.74 8.04
N VAL A 100 6.72 1.63 7.31
CA VAL A 100 6.98 0.26 7.81
C VAL A 100 8.41 -0.20 7.56
N ARG A 101 9.30 0.72 7.14
CA ARG A 101 10.72 0.48 6.83
C ARG A 101 10.91 -0.83 6.04
N ILE A 102 10.16 -0.99 4.95
CA ILE A 102 10.49 -1.98 3.92
C ILE A 102 11.78 -1.46 3.27
N PHE A 103 12.90 -1.91 3.82
CA PHE A 103 14.22 -1.42 3.46
C PHE A 103 14.68 -2.08 2.18
N THR A 104 15.12 -1.27 1.21
CA THR A 104 15.55 -1.76 -0.10
C THR A 104 16.94 -1.28 -0.46
N ASP A 105 17.51 -1.87 -1.51
CA ASP A 105 18.59 -1.21 -2.25
C ASP A 105 18.05 0.02 -3.02
N SER A 106 18.95 0.80 -3.64
CA SER A 106 18.62 2.00 -4.42
C SER A 106 18.47 1.72 -5.91
N ALA A 107 18.12 0.48 -6.30
CA ALA A 107 17.86 0.13 -7.69
C ALA A 107 16.43 0.58 -8.08
N PHE A 108 16.23 1.89 -8.23
CA PHE A 108 14.93 2.50 -8.50
C PHE A 108 14.19 1.81 -9.66
N GLY A 109 12.86 1.69 -9.55
CA GLY A 109 12.01 0.95 -10.49
C GLY A 109 12.05 -0.57 -10.36
N ARG A 110 12.99 -1.16 -9.61
CA ARG A 110 13.18 -2.61 -9.46
C ARG A 110 13.94 -2.98 -8.18
N ALA A 111 13.72 -2.22 -7.13
CA ALA A 111 14.48 -2.32 -5.90
C ALA A 111 14.21 -3.65 -5.21
N ARG A 112 15.23 -4.21 -4.56
CA ARG A 112 15.11 -5.47 -3.81
C ARG A 112 14.96 -5.19 -2.33
N ILE A 113 14.00 -5.89 -1.70
CA ILE A 113 13.83 -5.85 -0.25
C ILE A 113 15.05 -6.49 0.42
N LEU A 114 15.70 -5.73 1.28
CA LEU A 114 16.82 -6.15 2.12
C LEU A 114 16.35 -6.57 3.51
N SER A 115 15.37 -5.84 4.07
CA SER A 115 14.76 -6.17 5.37
C SER A 115 13.38 -5.51 5.51
N VAL A 116 12.56 -5.99 6.44
CA VAL A 116 11.26 -5.40 6.78
C VAL A 116 11.17 -5.23 8.29
N ASP A 117 10.79 -4.04 8.75
CA ASP A 117 10.50 -3.76 10.16
C ASP A 117 8.98 -3.90 10.40
N SER A 118 8.59 -4.84 11.27
CA SER A 118 7.18 -5.08 11.59
C SER A 118 6.71 -4.40 12.88
N GLU A 119 7.58 -3.67 13.61
CA GLU A 119 7.26 -3.14 14.94
C GLU A 119 6.01 -2.25 14.91
N ARG A 120 5.97 -1.27 14.01
CA ARG A 120 4.82 -0.35 13.88
C ARG A 120 3.54 -1.04 13.43
N LEU A 121 3.65 -2.16 12.69
CA LEU A 121 2.49 -2.97 12.34
C LEU A 121 1.96 -3.70 13.56
N HIS A 122 2.84 -4.31 14.35
CA HIS A 122 2.46 -4.97 15.58
C HIS A 122 1.84 -4.02 16.60
N GLU A 123 2.34 -2.79 16.73
CA GLU A 123 1.72 -1.75 17.57
C GLU A 123 0.29 -1.45 17.14
N ALA A 124 0.06 -1.20 15.85
CA ALA A 124 -1.29 -0.94 15.34
C ALA A 124 -2.24 -2.14 15.52
N LEU A 125 -1.72 -3.37 15.36
CA LEU A 125 -2.49 -4.60 15.60
C LEU A 125 -2.84 -4.78 17.09
N LYS A 126 -1.97 -4.35 18.02
CA LYS A 126 -2.27 -4.34 19.47
C LYS A 126 -3.35 -3.33 19.82
N ASP A 127 -3.41 -2.20 19.10
CA ASP A 127 -4.47 -1.18 19.21
C ASP A 127 -5.78 -1.58 18.48
N ASP A 128 -5.94 -2.87 18.19
CA ASP A 128 -7.07 -3.50 17.50
C ASP A 128 -7.36 -2.90 16.09
N SER A 129 -6.38 -2.25 15.48
CA SER A 129 -6.55 -1.65 14.15
C SER A 129 -6.36 -2.69 13.05
N VAL A 130 -7.18 -2.59 12.00
CA VAL A 130 -6.85 -3.16 10.69
C VAL A 130 -5.67 -2.36 10.12
N VAL A 131 -4.57 -3.06 9.86
CA VAL A 131 -3.39 -2.49 9.22
C VAL A 131 -3.60 -2.51 7.71
N VAL A 132 -3.41 -1.38 7.02
CA VAL A 132 -3.51 -1.29 5.55
C VAL A 132 -2.17 -0.82 4.98
N VAL A 133 -1.49 -1.62 4.15
CA VAL A 133 -0.11 -1.37 3.69
C VAL A 133 -0.07 -1.21 2.17
N ALA A 134 0.73 -0.26 1.69
CA ALA A 134 1.04 -0.12 0.27
C ALA A 134 1.98 -1.24 -0.19
N GLY A 135 1.67 -1.92 -1.30
CA GLY A 135 2.28 -3.21 -1.65
C GLY A 135 3.50 -3.18 -2.57
N PHE A 136 3.79 -2.05 -3.23
CA PHE A 136 4.77 -1.94 -4.32
C PHE A 136 5.97 -1.04 -3.96
N GLN A 137 5.99 -0.47 -2.76
CA GLN A 137 6.98 0.55 -2.38
C GLN A 137 7.78 0.19 -1.12
N GLY A 138 9.00 0.72 -1.06
CA GLY A 138 9.91 0.64 0.08
C GLY A 138 10.66 1.95 0.31
N ALA A 139 11.76 1.87 1.05
CA ALA A 139 12.70 2.98 1.17
C ALA A 139 14.16 2.52 1.23
N ASP A 140 15.05 3.28 0.60
CA ASP A 140 16.49 3.05 0.67
C ASP A 140 17.14 3.66 1.93
N ARG A 141 18.47 3.56 2.04
CA ARG A 141 19.24 4.09 3.19
C ARG A 141 19.22 5.60 3.32
N ALA A 142 19.00 6.32 2.23
CA ALA A 142 18.85 7.76 2.23
C ALA A 142 17.41 8.20 2.53
N GLY A 143 16.48 7.26 2.68
CA GLY A 143 15.06 7.53 2.89
C GLY A 143 14.31 7.88 1.61
N ASN A 144 14.89 7.62 0.43
CA ASN A 144 14.18 7.76 -0.84
C ASN A 144 13.10 6.69 -0.93
N ILE A 145 11.94 7.04 -1.48
CA ILE A 145 10.94 6.05 -1.89
C ILE A 145 11.53 5.23 -3.02
N THR A 146 11.37 3.92 -2.93
CA THR A 146 11.74 2.96 -3.97
C THR A 146 10.54 2.12 -4.36
N THR A 147 10.54 1.60 -5.59
CA THR A 147 9.52 0.65 -6.05
C THR A 147 10.12 -0.71 -6.38
N LEU A 148 9.32 -1.76 -6.20
CA LEU A 148 9.79 -3.15 -6.21
C LEU A 148 9.78 -3.82 -7.60
N GLY A 149 9.47 -3.06 -8.65
CA GLY A 149 9.31 -3.59 -10.00
C GLY A 149 7.96 -4.27 -10.24
N ARG A 150 7.56 -4.30 -11.52
CA ARG A 150 6.34 -4.98 -11.98
C ARG A 150 6.57 -6.47 -12.20
#